data_AF-A0A1A8DDP9-F1
#
_entry.id   AF-A0A1A8DDP9-F1
#
_cell.length_a   1.000
_cell.length_b   1.000
_cell.length_c   1.000
_cell.angle_alpha   90.00
_cell.angle_beta   90.00
_cell.angle_gamma   90.00
#
_symmetry.space_group_name_H-M   'P 1'
#
loop_
_entity.id
_entity.type
_entity.pdbx_description
1 polymer ?
#
loop_
_entity_poly.entity_id
_entity_poly.type
_entity_poly.pdbx_seq_one_letter_code
_entity_poly.pdbx_strand_id
1 'polypeptide(L)'
;KCYTPVLYKGLSPCRASELKSMVLQSDQLQYVINQVSKEMGRTAEEFQAEASTILDEMAHRLQISTVRFFAFTLSKIFKTLFQSICVNEEGIQRLQQAIHEHPVILLPSHRSYMDFLLMSYVLYTYDLSVPVIAAGMDFMGMKIVGEMLRMSGAFFIRRSFGGDKLYWAVFSEYVQIMVK
;
A
#
# COMPACT_ATOMS: atom_id res chain seq x y z
N LYS A 1 -6.58 17.13 -17.36
CA LYS A 1 -5.56 17.63 -16.41
C LYS A 1 -4.48 16.56 -16.25
N CYS A 2 -3.22 16.96 -16.12
CA CYS A 2 -2.16 16.02 -15.73
C CYS A 2 -2.36 15.67 -14.25
N TYR A 3 -2.24 14.40 -13.89
CA TYR A 3 -2.26 13.95 -12.48
C TYR A 3 -0.94 14.37 -11.81
N THR A 4 -1.03 15.31 -10.87
CA THR A 4 0.09 15.95 -10.19
C THR A 4 -0.28 16.21 -8.72
N PRO A 5 -0.47 15.14 -7.94
CA PRO A 5 -1.07 15.29 -6.63
C PRO A 5 -0.16 16.01 -5.64
N VAL A 6 -0.79 16.71 -4.71
CA VAL A 6 -0.09 17.24 -3.53
C VAL A 6 0.37 16.06 -2.66
N LEU A 7 1.64 16.10 -2.26
CA LEU A 7 2.25 15.14 -1.35
C LEU A 7 2.41 15.76 0.04
N TYR A 8 2.51 14.90 1.04
CA TYR A 8 2.93 15.27 2.38
C TYR A 8 4.30 15.95 2.34
N LYS A 9 4.44 17.11 2.99
CA LYS A 9 5.67 17.91 2.95
C LYS A 9 6.91 17.20 3.51
N GLY A 10 6.70 16.24 4.41
CA GLY A 10 7.78 15.41 4.96
C GLY A 10 8.11 14.17 4.11
N LEU A 11 7.35 13.91 3.05
CA LEU A 11 7.56 12.74 2.20
C LEU A 11 8.70 13.00 1.21
N SER A 12 9.76 12.20 1.31
CA SER A 12 10.72 12.06 0.21
C SER A 12 10.15 11.07 -0.80
N PRO A 13 9.94 11.44 -2.08
CA PRO A 13 9.55 10.49 -3.10
C PRO A 13 10.54 9.32 -3.13
N CYS A 14 10.03 8.11 -2.90
CA CYS A 14 10.83 6.90 -2.74
C CYS A 14 10.33 5.87 -3.74
N ARG A 15 11.24 5.28 -4.51
CA ARG A 15 10.88 4.17 -5.41
C ARG A 15 10.52 2.93 -4.59
N ALA A 16 9.70 2.05 -5.15
CA ALA A 16 9.37 0.79 -4.49
C ALA A 16 10.62 -0.03 -4.11
N SER A 17 11.70 0.02 -4.90
CA SER A 17 12.98 -0.63 -4.57
C SER A 17 13.71 0.01 -3.40
N GLU A 18 13.67 1.34 -3.29
CA GLU A 18 14.29 2.09 -2.20
C GLU A 18 13.55 1.81 -0.89
N LEU A 19 12.21 1.78 -0.93
CA LEU A 19 11.38 1.39 0.21
C LEU A 19 11.73 -0.01 0.71
N LYS A 20 11.90 -0.97 -0.21
CA LYS A 20 12.33 -2.32 0.15
C LYS A 20 13.68 -2.34 0.85
N SER A 21 14.65 -1.59 0.33
CA SER A 21 15.98 -1.46 0.94
C SER A 21 15.89 -0.88 2.35
N MET A 22 15.06 0.15 2.56
CA MET A 22 14.88 0.77 3.87
C MET A 22 14.33 -0.21 4.91
N VAL A 23 13.36 -1.06 4.52
CA VAL A 23 12.81 -2.10 5.40
C VAL A 23 13.88 -3.14 5.74
N LEU A 24 14.57 -3.66 4.73
CA LEU A 24 15.58 -4.71 4.91
C LEU A 24 16.79 -4.25 5.75
N GLN A 25 17.06 -2.94 5.79
CA GLN A 25 18.17 -2.33 6.52
C GLN A 25 17.75 -1.77 7.88
N SER A 26 16.49 -1.91 8.30
CA SER A 26 16.06 -1.29 9.56
C SER A 26 16.61 -2.04 10.78
N ASP A 27 17.05 -1.27 11.77
CA ASP A 27 17.62 -1.80 13.01
C ASP A 27 16.65 -2.77 13.72
N GLN A 28 15.36 -2.45 13.67
CA GLN A 28 14.31 -3.27 14.27
C GLN A 28 14.16 -4.62 13.57
N LEU A 29 14.19 -4.67 12.23
CA LEU A 29 14.15 -5.93 11.51
C LEU A 29 15.43 -6.74 11.75
N GLN A 30 16.60 -6.09 11.73
CA GLN A 30 17.87 -6.73 12.02
C GLN A 30 17.91 -7.32 13.44
N TYR A 31 17.35 -6.62 14.42
CA TYR A 31 17.18 -7.14 15.77
C TYR A 31 16.34 -8.42 15.81
N VAL A 32 15.17 -8.42 15.14
CA VAL A 32 14.29 -9.60 15.11
C VAL A 32 14.94 -10.78 14.37
N ILE A 33 15.61 -10.53 13.24
CA ILE A 33 16.34 -11.56 12.49
C ILE A 33 17.37 -12.24 13.38
N ASN A 34 18.14 -11.46 14.15
CA ASN A 34 19.15 -12.01 15.06
C ASN A 34 18.53 -12.83 16.21
N GLN A 35 17.34 -12.46 16.70
CA GLN A 35 16.63 -13.23 17.72
C GLN A 35 16.12 -14.56 17.17
N VAL A 36 15.41 -14.53 16.04
CA VAL A 36 14.83 -15.73 15.41
C VAL A 36 15.94 -16.68 14.91
N SER A 37 17.07 -16.13 14.45
CA SER A 37 18.29 -16.89 14.12
C SER A 37 18.77 -17.75 15.29
N LYS A 38 18.87 -17.15 16.49
CA LYS A 38 19.30 -17.85 17.71
C LYS A 38 18.28 -18.88 18.20
N GLU A 39 16.99 -18.55 18.14
CA GLU A 39 15.91 -19.45 18.57
C GLU A 39 15.79 -20.70 17.68
N MET A 40 15.98 -20.53 16.36
CA MET A 40 15.74 -21.59 15.37
C MET A 40 17.00 -22.30 14.89
N GLY A 41 18.20 -21.83 15.27
CA GLY A 41 19.48 -22.42 14.88
C GLY A 41 19.86 -22.25 13.39
N ARG A 42 19.22 -21.30 12.70
CA ARG A 42 19.45 -20.94 11.29
C ARG A 42 20.25 -19.64 11.19
N THR A 43 20.96 -19.39 10.09
CA THR A 43 21.82 -18.19 9.99
C THR A 43 21.02 -16.91 9.77
N ALA A 44 21.60 -15.76 10.11
CA ALA A 44 20.95 -14.47 9.88
C ALA A 44 20.74 -14.20 8.38
N GLU A 45 21.64 -14.68 7.52
CA GLU A 45 21.55 -14.54 6.06
C GLU A 45 20.34 -15.30 5.49
N GLU A 46 20.04 -16.49 6.02
CA GLU A 46 18.85 -17.24 5.62
C GLU A 46 17.57 -16.47 5.95
N PHE A 47 17.49 -15.88 7.13
CA PHE A 47 16.35 -15.07 7.54
C PHE A 47 16.27 -13.72 6.82
N GLN A 48 17.41 -13.14 6.42
CA GLN A 48 17.45 -11.95 5.58
C GLN A 48 16.89 -12.24 4.18
N ALA A 49 17.26 -13.38 3.58
CA ALA A 49 16.72 -13.81 2.29
C ALA A 49 15.21 -14.12 2.38
N GLU A 50 14.78 -14.74 3.47
CA GLU A 50 13.36 -15.00 3.76
C GLU A 50 12.57 -13.69 3.92
N ALA A 51 13.12 -12.71 4.66
CA ALA A 51 12.54 -11.37 4.81
C ALA A 51 12.40 -10.66 3.45
N SER A 52 13.41 -10.76 2.57
CA SER A 52 13.33 -10.21 1.21
C SER A 52 12.22 -10.86 0.40
N THR A 53 12.06 -12.17 0.51
CA THR A 53 11.00 -12.92 -0.20
C THR A 53 9.61 -12.50 0.29
N ILE A 54 9.43 -12.41 1.61
CA ILE A 54 8.21 -11.91 2.25
C ILE A 54 7.88 -10.49 1.76
N LEU A 55 8.90 -9.64 1.66
CA LEU A 55 8.74 -8.25 1.24
C LEU A 55 8.41 -8.14 -0.25
N ASP A 56 9.00 -8.98 -1.10
CA ASP A 56 8.66 -9.07 -2.52
C ASP A 56 7.22 -9.55 -2.74
N GLU A 57 6.77 -10.50 -1.92
CA GLU A 57 5.39 -10.99 -1.91
C GLU A 57 4.41 -9.88 -1.50
N MET A 58 4.70 -9.12 -0.43
CA MET A 58 3.75 -8.15 0.11
C MET A 58 3.75 -6.81 -0.65
N ALA A 59 4.91 -6.26 -1.00
CA ALA A 59 5.04 -4.83 -1.26
C ALA A 59 4.33 -4.36 -2.53
N HIS A 60 3.76 -3.16 -2.48
CA HIS A 60 3.21 -2.48 -3.65
C HIS A 60 4.30 -2.12 -4.68
N ARG A 61 3.90 -1.91 -5.94
CA ARG A 61 4.79 -1.51 -7.04
C ARG A 61 4.16 -0.36 -7.83
N LEU A 62 3.91 0.76 -7.16
CA LEU A 62 3.11 1.85 -7.70
C LEU A 62 3.66 2.36 -9.04
N GLN A 63 2.81 2.39 -10.06
CA GLN A 63 3.10 2.92 -11.37
C GLN A 63 2.00 3.88 -11.81
N ILE A 64 2.37 5.14 -12.02
CA ILE A 64 1.43 6.20 -12.39
C ILE A 64 0.70 5.90 -13.71
N SER A 65 1.36 5.22 -14.66
CA SER A 65 0.73 4.75 -15.89
C SER A 65 -0.45 3.81 -15.60
N THR A 66 -0.27 2.86 -14.69
CA THR A 66 -1.32 1.90 -14.29
C THR A 66 -2.43 2.58 -13.52
N VAL A 67 -2.11 3.50 -12.61
CA VAL A 67 -3.11 4.32 -11.90
C VAL A 67 -4.01 5.08 -12.88
N ARG A 68 -3.42 5.73 -13.90
CA ARG A 68 -4.18 6.45 -14.94
C ARG A 68 -5.09 5.52 -15.74
N PHE A 69 -4.58 4.33 -16.10
CA PHE A 69 -5.37 3.31 -16.78
C PHE A 69 -6.56 2.84 -15.94
N PHE A 70 -6.34 2.58 -14.64
CA PHE A 70 -7.42 2.23 -13.72
C PHE A 70 -8.45 3.35 -13.58
N ALA A 71 -8.01 4.59 -13.40
CA ALA A 71 -8.93 5.72 -13.30
C ALA A 71 -9.82 5.84 -14.54
N PHE A 72 -9.25 5.68 -15.74
CA PHE A 72 -10.02 5.66 -16.98
C PHE A 72 -11.04 4.51 -17.00
N THR A 73 -10.60 3.29 -16.67
CA THR A 73 -11.45 2.10 -16.69
C THR A 73 -12.58 2.18 -15.65
N LEU A 74 -12.25 2.59 -14.41
CA LEU A 74 -13.20 2.78 -13.32
C LEU A 74 -14.21 3.89 -13.65
N SER A 75 -13.82 4.94 -14.37
CA SER A 75 -14.77 5.98 -14.80
C SER A 75 -15.90 5.43 -15.67
N LYS A 76 -15.63 4.38 -16.47
CA LYS A 76 -16.63 3.71 -17.31
C LYS A 76 -17.47 2.77 -16.46
N ILE A 77 -16.83 1.96 -15.62
CA ILE A 77 -17.50 1.01 -14.73
C ILE A 77 -18.48 1.74 -13.81
N PHE A 78 -18.06 2.82 -13.17
CA PHE A 78 -18.90 3.56 -12.22
C PHE A 78 -20.08 4.27 -12.87
N LYS A 79 -19.94 4.74 -14.12
CA LYS A 79 -21.08 5.28 -14.89
C LYS A 79 -22.13 4.22 -15.21
N THR A 80 -21.73 2.95 -15.29
CA THR A 80 -22.65 1.83 -15.52
C THR A 80 -23.27 1.33 -14.22
N LEU A 81 -22.50 1.28 -13.12
CA LEU A 81 -22.95 0.73 -11.84
C LEU A 81 -23.77 1.70 -10.99
N PHE A 82 -23.46 2.99 -11.05
CA PHE A 82 -24.07 4.00 -10.19
C PHE A 82 -24.83 5.03 -11.00
N GLN A 83 -26.02 5.39 -10.50
CA GLN A 83 -26.75 6.55 -11.04
C GLN A 83 -26.00 7.85 -10.75
N SER A 84 -25.42 7.97 -9.54
CA SER A 84 -24.58 9.10 -9.14
C SER A 84 -23.64 8.69 -8.00
N ILE A 85 -22.52 9.41 -7.89
CA ILE A 85 -21.58 9.31 -6.76
C ILE A 85 -21.61 10.66 -6.05
N CYS A 86 -22.09 10.68 -4.82
CA CYS A 86 -22.12 11.87 -3.98
C CYS A 86 -20.81 11.95 -3.18
N VAL A 87 -20.04 13.02 -3.38
CA VAL A 87 -18.78 13.25 -2.65
C VAL A 87 -18.97 14.44 -1.72
N ASN A 88 -18.53 14.29 -0.46
CA ASN A 88 -18.49 15.41 0.48
C ASN A 88 -17.28 16.30 0.14
N GLU A 89 -17.50 17.36 -0.64
CA GLU A 89 -16.44 18.27 -1.08
C GLU A 89 -15.72 18.97 0.07
N GLU A 90 -16.45 19.35 1.13
CA GLU A 90 -15.84 19.95 2.33
C GLU A 90 -14.89 18.96 3.01
N GLY A 91 -15.28 17.68 3.05
CA GLY A 91 -14.42 16.59 3.52
C GLY A 91 -13.16 16.41 2.67
N ILE A 92 -13.26 16.55 1.35
CA ILE A 92 -12.11 16.48 0.43
C ILE A 92 -11.16 17.67 0.66
N GLN A 93 -11.69 18.87 0.86
CA GLN A 93 -10.85 20.05 1.16
C GLN A 93 -10.10 19.89 2.48
N ARG A 94 -10.76 19.39 3.53
CA ARG A 94 -10.11 19.06 4.80
C ARG A 94 -9.04 17.97 4.63
N LEU A 95 -9.33 16.95 3.84
CA LEU A 95 -8.37 15.88 3.53
C LEU A 95 -7.14 16.43 2.77
N GLN A 96 -7.34 17.33 1.81
CA GLN A 96 -6.24 17.95 1.07
C GLN A 96 -5.27 18.70 1.99
N GLN A 97 -5.80 19.46 2.95
CA GLN A 97 -4.98 20.15 3.96
C GLN A 97 -4.25 19.14 4.86
N ALA A 98 -4.95 18.10 5.32
CA ALA A 98 -4.38 17.07 6.19
C ALA A 98 -3.23 16.30 5.48
N ILE A 99 -3.40 15.91 4.22
CA ILE A 99 -2.37 15.20 3.43
C ILE A 99 -1.09 16.04 3.33
N HIS A 100 -1.21 17.36 3.20
CA HIS A 100 -0.03 18.22 3.10
C HIS A 100 0.76 18.28 4.42
N GLU A 101 0.05 18.26 5.54
CA GLU A 101 0.61 18.46 6.88
C GLU A 101 1.01 17.17 7.61
N HIS A 102 0.35 16.06 7.32
CA HIS A 102 0.48 14.80 8.05
C HIS A 102 0.34 13.56 7.14
N PRO A 103 0.94 12.43 7.50
CA PRO A 103 0.56 11.12 6.97
C PRO A 103 -0.91 10.84 7.28
N VAL A 104 -1.68 10.40 6.27
CA VAL A 104 -3.12 10.12 6.43
C VAL A 104 -3.41 8.66 6.19
N ILE A 105 -4.14 8.05 7.14
CA ILE A 105 -4.67 6.69 7.01
C ILE A 105 -6.17 6.79 6.73
N LEU A 106 -6.62 6.22 5.62
CA LEU A 106 -8.02 6.15 5.25
C LEU A 106 -8.63 4.83 5.72
N LEU A 107 -9.73 4.91 6.47
CA LEU A 107 -10.43 3.75 7.03
C LEU A 107 -11.84 3.65 6.42
N PRO A 108 -12.00 2.97 5.27
CA PRO A 108 -13.32 2.74 4.70
C PRO A 108 -14.14 1.78 5.60
N SER A 109 -15.47 1.78 5.45
CA SER A 109 -16.35 0.84 6.16
C SER A 109 -16.12 -0.63 5.77
N HIS A 110 -15.37 -0.88 4.70
CA HIS A 110 -14.97 -2.19 4.19
C HIS A 110 -16.17 -3.14 3.97
N ARG A 111 -17.25 -2.61 3.40
CA ARG A 111 -18.47 -3.36 3.08
C ARG A 111 -18.39 -4.03 1.70
N SER A 112 -17.49 -3.55 0.84
CA SER A 112 -17.31 -4.05 -0.52
C SER A 112 -15.87 -3.86 -1.01
N TYR A 113 -15.43 -4.72 -1.92
CA TYR A 113 -14.20 -4.50 -2.69
C TYR A 113 -14.26 -3.23 -3.57
N MET A 114 -15.45 -2.66 -3.79
CA MET A 114 -15.59 -1.37 -4.44
C MET A 114 -15.12 -0.21 -3.56
N ASP A 115 -15.03 -0.36 -2.23
CA ASP A 115 -14.72 0.73 -1.32
C ASP A 115 -13.34 1.33 -1.63
N PHE A 116 -12.31 0.50 -1.75
CA PHE A 116 -10.95 0.97 -2.04
C PHE A 116 -10.79 1.47 -3.48
N LEU A 117 -11.53 0.90 -4.44
CA LEU A 117 -11.53 1.34 -5.83
C LEU A 117 -12.18 2.72 -5.98
N LEU A 118 -13.34 2.90 -5.36
CA LEU A 118 -14.09 4.15 -5.38
C LEU A 118 -13.33 5.25 -4.65
N MET A 119 -12.77 4.95 -3.47
CA MET A 119 -11.91 5.88 -2.74
C MET A 119 -10.73 6.34 -3.59
N SER A 120 -9.99 5.39 -4.18
CA SER A 120 -8.82 5.71 -5.03
C SER A 120 -9.22 6.53 -6.26
N TYR A 121 -10.36 6.21 -6.88
CA TYR A 121 -10.89 6.96 -8.01
C TYR A 121 -11.29 8.40 -7.64
N VAL A 122 -11.96 8.58 -6.50
CA VAL A 122 -12.33 9.91 -6.00
C VAL A 122 -11.06 10.71 -5.74
N LEU A 123 -10.09 10.19 -4.98
CA LEU A 123 -8.83 10.89 -4.72
C LEU A 123 -8.09 11.25 -6.02
N TYR A 124 -8.01 10.32 -6.97
CA TYR A 124 -7.43 10.60 -8.28
C TYR A 124 -8.17 11.74 -9.02
N THR A 125 -9.50 11.76 -8.98
CA THR A 125 -10.32 12.77 -9.66
C THR A 125 -10.14 14.17 -9.08
N TYR A 126 -9.90 14.26 -7.77
CA TYR A 126 -9.61 15.51 -7.05
C TYR A 126 -8.12 15.88 -7.03
N ASP A 127 -7.28 15.19 -7.81
CA ASP A 127 -5.81 15.41 -7.87
C ASP A 127 -5.14 15.27 -6.49
N LEU A 128 -5.60 14.30 -5.71
CA LEU A 128 -5.00 13.85 -4.46
C LEU A 128 -4.18 12.58 -4.68
N SER A 129 -3.19 12.37 -3.82
CA SER A 129 -2.35 11.18 -3.86
C SER A 129 -3.21 9.93 -3.68
N VAL A 130 -3.10 8.97 -4.60
CA VAL A 130 -3.82 7.69 -4.47
C VAL A 130 -3.30 6.94 -3.24
N PRO A 131 -4.17 6.30 -2.46
CA PRO A 131 -3.75 5.63 -1.24
C PRO A 131 -2.98 4.36 -1.57
N VAL A 132 -2.02 4.01 -0.72
CA VAL A 132 -1.48 2.66 -0.67
C VAL A 132 -2.49 1.77 0.08
N ILE A 133 -2.86 0.64 -0.51
CA ILE A 133 -4.01 -0.16 -0.07
C ILE A 133 -3.54 -1.45 0.57
N ALA A 134 -3.93 -1.69 1.83
CA ALA A 134 -3.78 -3.00 2.46
C ALA A 134 -4.84 -3.96 1.88
N ALA A 135 -4.41 -4.93 1.08
CA ALA A 135 -5.29 -5.89 0.42
C ALA A 135 -5.01 -7.32 0.95
N GLY A 136 -6.03 -8.17 1.04
CA GLY A 136 -5.82 -9.57 1.41
C GLY A 136 -5.09 -10.37 0.34
N MET A 137 -4.31 -11.39 0.72
CA MET A 137 -3.63 -12.28 -0.24
C MET A 137 -4.57 -13.01 -1.22
N ASP A 138 -5.87 -13.11 -0.94
CA ASP A 138 -6.82 -13.77 -1.84
C ASP A 138 -6.86 -13.08 -3.23
N PHE A 139 -6.55 -11.77 -3.30
CA PHE A 139 -6.39 -11.03 -4.55
C PHE A 139 -5.14 -11.43 -5.35
N MET A 140 -4.08 -11.88 -4.67
CA MET A 140 -2.85 -12.35 -5.32
C MET A 140 -3.09 -13.64 -6.12
N GLY A 141 -4.10 -14.44 -5.76
CA GLY A 141 -4.54 -15.60 -6.52
C GLY A 141 -5.03 -15.24 -7.94
N MET A 142 -5.50 -14.00 -8.15
CA MET A 142 -5.94 -13.50 -9.45
C MET A 142 -4.79 -12.83 -10.21
N LYS A 143 -3.81 -13.59 -10.69
CA LYS A 143 -2.53 -13.08 -11.24
C LYS A 143 -2.59 -11.74 -11.99
N ILE A 144 -3.49 -11.60 -12.97
CA ILE A 144 -3.62 -10.35 -13.76
C ILE A 144 -4.18 -9.21 -12.92
N VAL A 145 -5.29 -9.43 -12.22
CA VAL A 145 -5.96 -8.40 -11.40
C VAL A 145 -5.11 -8.03 -10.19
N GLY A 146 -4.52 -9.02 -9.52
CA GLY A 146 -3.62 -8.83 -8.40
C GLY A 146 -2.39 -8.00 -8.77
N GLU A 147 -1.74 -8.29 -9.91
CA GLU A 147 -0.58 -7.49 -10.34
C GLU A 147 -0.98 -6.06 -10.71
N MET A 148 -2.12 -5.90 -11.38
CA MET A 148 -2.65 -4.57 -11.71
C MET A 148 -2.97 -3.77 -10.42
N LEU A 149 -3.56 -4.40 -9.41
CA LEU A 149 -3.78 -3.79 -8.09
C LEU A 149 -2.45 -3.45 -7.40
N ARG A 150 -1.46 -4.34 -7.45
CA ARG A 150 -0.11 -4.09 -6.92
C ARG A 150 0.53 -2.86 -7.54
N MET A 151 0.40 -2.75 -8.86
CA MET A 151 0.88 -1.62 -9.65
C MET A 151 0.09 -0.33 -9.38
N SER A 152 -1.07 -0.44 -8.76
CA SER A 152 -1.93 0.69 -8.38
C SER A 152 -1.80 1.07 -6.90
N GLY A 153 -0.85 0.47 -6.18
CA GLY A 153 -0.59 0.79 -4.77
C GLY A 153 -1.11 -0.25 -3.79
N ALA A 154 -1.65 -1.39 -4.21
CA ALA A 154 -2.00 -2.45 -3.28
C ALA A 154 -0.76 -3.20 -2.77
N PHE A 155 -0.68 -3.42 -1.47
CA PHE A 155 0.24 -4.37 -0.86
C PHE A 155 -0.58 -5.48 -0.18
N PHE A 156 -0.06 -6.70 -0.19
CA PHE A 156 -0.82 -7.89 0.19
C PHE A 156 -0.47 -8.38 1.59
N ILE A 157 -1.50 -8.55 2.43
CA ILE A 157 -1.39 -9.05 3.79
C ILE A 157 -1.93 -10.47 3.90
N ARG A 158 -1.24 -11.31 4.68
CA ARG A 158 -1.67 -12.66 5.01
C ARG A 158 -2.93 -12.61 5.88
N ARG A 159 -3.84 -13.58 5.71
CA ARG A 159 -5.09 -13.68 6.50
C ARG A 159 -4.83 -13.91 8.00
N SER A 160 -3.70 -14.54 8.33
CA SER A 160 -3.20 -14.68 9.69
C SER A 160 -1.70 -14.47 9.67
N PHE A 161 -1.22 -13.68 10.62
CA PHE A 161 0.20 -13.52 10.90
C PHE A 161 0.74 -14.73 11.69
N GLY A 162 -0.14 -15.48 12.37
CA GLY A 162 0.27 -16.58 13.24
C GLY A 162 1.27 -16.15 14.31
N GLY A 163 2.14 -17.08 14.71
CA GLY A 163 3.33 -16.81 15.52
C GLY A 163 4.59 -16.48 14.70
N ASP A 164 4.43 -16.09 13.43
CA ASP A 164 5.55 -15.78 12.52
C ASP A 164 6.14 -14.40 12.87
N LYS A 165 7.12 -14.42 13.79
CA LYS A 165 7.82 -13.22 14.27
C LYS A 165 8.51 -12.46 13.12
N LEU A 166 9.02 -13.17 12.12
CA LEU A 166 9.72 -12.54 10.99
C LEU A 166 8.73 -11.80 10.10
N TYR A 167 7.63 -12.44 9.72
CA TYR A 167 6.59 -11.81 8.89
C TYR A 167 6.03 -10.56 9.57
N TRP A 168 5.75 -10.63 10.88
CA TRP A 168 5.26 -9.48 11.64
C TRP A 168 6.27 -8.32 11.65
N ALA A 169 7.56 -8.62 11.83
CA ALA A 169 8.61 -7.59 11.80
C ALA A 169 8.72 -6.93 10.42
N VAL A 170 8.77 -7.71 9.34
CA VAL A 170 8.84 -7.15 7.98
C VAL A 170 7.61 -6.29 7.66
N PHE A 171 6.41 -6.79 7.98
CA PHE A 171 5.16 -6.04 7.79
C PHE A 171 5.13 -4.74 8.59
N SER A 172 5.49 -4.80 9.88
CA SER A 172 5.46 -3.63 10.77
C SER A 172 6.41 -2.54 10.28
N GLU A 173 7.63 -2.92 9.89
CA GLU A 173 8.63 -2.01 9.35
C GLU A 173 8.20 -1.41 8.01
N TYR A 174 7.60 -2.24 7.15
CA TYR A 174 7.04 -1.78 5.88
C TYR A 174 5.96 -0.71 6.07
N VAL A 175 5.01 -0.93 6.98
CA VAL A 175 3.96 0.04 7.30
C VAL A 175 4.56 1.29 7.95
N GLN A 176 5.48 1.13 8.91
CA GLN A 176 6.11 2.24 9.60
C GLN A 176 6.86 3.17 8.65
N ILE A 177 7.59 2.63 7.67
CA ILE A 177 8.29 3.44 6.67
C ILE A 177 7.31 4.19 5.76
N MET A 178 6.13 3.63 5.45
CA MET A 178 5.13 4.30 4.62
C MET A 178 4.41 5.45 5.31
N VAL A 179 4.31 5.42 6.65
CA VAL A 179 3.58 6.43 7.44
C VAL A 179 4.49 7.38 8.22
N LYS A 180 5.81 7.33 7.97
CA LYS A 180 6.80 8.19 8.60
C LYS A 180 6.85 9.58 7.96
#